data_AF-A0A3S3QPR2-F1
#
_entry.id   AF-A0A3S3QPR2-F1
#
_cell.length_a   1.000
_cell.length_b   1.000
_cell.length_c   1.000
_cell.angle_alpha   90.00
_cell.angle_beta   90.00
_cell.angle_gamma   90.00
#
_symmetry.space_group_name_H-M   'P 1'
#
loop_
_entity.id
_entity.type
_entity.pdbx_description
1 polymer ?
#
loop_
_entity_poly.entity_id
_entity_poly.type
_entity_poly.pdbx_seq_one_letter_code
_entity_poly.pdbx_strand_id
1 'polypeptide(L)' 'MADLKHSSDDVSDDSLGGSSQDSKAEFSEDEETLIERMFNLLGERWSLIAGRIPGRTAEEVEKYWTSRYSTSE' A
#
# COMPACT_ATOMS: atom_id res chain seq x y z
N MET A 1 6.00 -54.01 1.55
CA MET A 1 6.33 -52.81 0.77
C MET A 1 5.58 -51.68 1.45
N ALA A 2 6.29 -50.80 2.14
CA ALA A 2 5.69 -49.84 3.07
C ALA A 2 5.05 -48.66 2.31
N ASP A 3 3.87 -48.27 2.77
CA ASP A 3 3.13 -47.05 2.42
C ASP A 3 4.03 -45.82 2.25
N LEU A 4 3.98 -45.20 1.07
CA LEU A 4 4.39 -43.81 0.89
C LEU A 4 3.15 -42.92 1.07
N LYS A 5 2.94 -42.44 2.30
CA LYS A 5 2.10 -41.28 2.56
C LYS A 5 2.97 -40.22 3.21
N HIS A 6 2.73 -38.97 2.79
CA HIS A 6 3.20 -37.72 3.38
C HIS A 6 4.47 -37.09 2.78
N SER A 7 4.29 -36.34 1.69
CA SER A 7 4.91 -35.02 1.53
C SER A 7 4.10 -34.28 0.47
N SER A 8 3.17 -33.47 0.95
CA SER A 8 2.63 -32.34 0.20
C SER A 8 2.63 -31.22 1.22
N ASP A 9 3.80 -30.62 1.36
CA ASP A 9 4.00 -29.39 2.10
C ASP A 9 3.39 -28.26 1.25
N ASP A 10 2.06 -28.26 1.15
CA ASP A 10 1.31 -27.12 0.63
C ASP A 10 0.98 -26.22 1.81
N VAL A 11 2.01 -25.51 2.28
CA VAL A 11 1.85 -24.38 3.20
C VAL A 11 1.50 -23.15 2.37
N SER A 12 0.28 -23.13 1.85
CA SER A 12 -0.35 -21.89 1.40
C SER A 12 -0.91 -21.18 2.64
N ASP A 13 0.00 -20.65 3.45
CA ASP A 13 -0.17 -19.69 4.54
C ASP A 13 0.35 -18.35 3.99
N ASP A 14 -0.25 -17.19 4.20
CA ASP A 14 -1.30 -16.77 5.11
C ASP A 14 -2.11 -15.69 4.39
N SER A 15 -3.34 -15.54 4.86
CA SER A 15 -4.21 -14.44 4.51
C SER A 15 -3.52 -13.11 4.81
N LEU A 16 -3.17 -12.33 3.79
CA LEU A 16 -3.10 -10.88 3.99
C LEU A 16 -4.53 -10.31 3.99
N GLY A 17 -5.26 -10.72 5.03
CA GLY A 17 -6.31 -9.93 5.62
C GLY A 17 -5.68 -8.68 6.23
N GLY A 18 -5.42 -7.69 5.38
CA GLY A 18 -5.27 -6.31 5.81
C GLY A 18 -6.65 -5.76 6.15
N SER A 19 -7.14 -6.08 7.35
CA SER A 19 -8.20 -5.30 7.99
C SER A 19 -7.79 -3.83 7.99
N SER A 20 -8.60 -3.00 7.36
CA SER A 20 -9.28 -1.88 8.00
C SER A 20 -9.71 -0.91 6.91
N GLN A 21 -11.03 -0.81 6.72
CA GLN A 21 -11.67 0.30 6.06
C GLN A 21 -11.24 1.61 6.76
N ASP A 22 -10.18 2.26 6.30
CA ASP A 22 -10.00 3.68 6.57
C ASP A 22 -10.54 4.44 5.37
N SER A 23 -11.72 5.02 5.56
CA SER A 23 -12.43 5.80 4.55
C SER A 23 -11.74 7.16 4.37
N LYS A 24 -10.48 7.17 3.91
CA LYS A 24 -9.68 8.40 3.81
C LYS A 24 -8.94 8.45 2.48
N ALA A 25 -9.67 9.02 1.52
CA ALA A 25 -9.29 9.21 0.12
C ALA A 25 -9.11 7.88 -0.64
N GLU A 26 -10.03 7.60 -1.56
CA GLU A 26 -9.94 6.45 -2.45
C GLU A 26 -8.82 6.68 -3.47
N PHE A 27 -7.57 6.46 -3.03
CA PHE A 27 -6.44 6.26 -3.92
C PHE A 27 -6.47 4.81 -4.39
N SER A 28 -6.29 4.59 -5.69
CA SER A 28 -6.13 3.25 -6.23
C SER A 28 -4.77 2.68 -5.85
N GLU A 29 -4.64 1.36 -5.78
CA GLU A 29 -3.39 0.67 -5.45
C GLU A 29 -2.21 1.11 -6.35
N ASP A 30 -2.50 1.43 -7.61
CA ASP A 30 -1.54 2.03 -8.55
C ASP A 30 -1.06 3.43 -8.10
N GLU A 31 -1.99 4.27 -7.63
CA GLU A 31 -1.69 5.61 -7.11
C GLU A 31 -0.91 5.49 -5.79
N GLU A 32 -1.35 4.62 -4.88
CA GLU A 32 -0.72 4.38 -3.58
C GLU A 32 0.73 3.91 -3.74
N THR A 33 0.97 2.89 -4.59
CA THR A 33 2.33 2.44 -4.88
C THR A 33 3.17 3.49 -5.60
N LEU A 34 2.56 4.41 -6.35
CA LEU A 34 3.28 5.53 -6.93
C LEU A 34 3.68 6.55 -5.86
N ILE A 35 2.77 6.90 -4.97
CA ILE A 35 3.02 7.83 -3.85
C ILE A 35 4.13 7.28 -2.97
N GLU A 36 4.04 6.01 -2.57
CA GLU A 36 5.07 5.37 -1.74
C GLU A 36 6.43 5.32 -2.44
N ARG A 37 6.49 4.90 -3.70
CA ARG A 37 7.76 4.89 -4.46
C ARG A 37 8.35 6.28 -4.61
N MET A 38 7.54 7.28 -4.94
CA MET A 38 8.03 8.65 -5.11
C MET A 38 8.44 9.27 -3.78
N PHE A 39 7.71 9.01 -2.70
CA PHE A 39 8.07 9.49 -1.36
C PHE A 39 9.38 8.89 -0.87
N ASN A 40 9.62 7.59 -1.09
CA ASN A 40 10.91 6.96 -0.79
C ASN A 40 12.09 7.57 -1.59
N LEU A 41 11.83 8.09 -2.79
CA LEU A 41 12.86 8.68 -3.66
C LEU A 41 13.08 10.18 -3.42
N LEU A 42 12.00 10.94 -3.18
CA LEU A 42 11.99 12.40 -3.17
C LEU A 42 11.69 13.01 -1.79
N GLY A 43 11.11 12.23 -0.88
CA GLY A 43 10.57 12.68 0.41
C GLY A 43 9.21 13.35 0.28
N GLU A 44 8.95 14.34 1.15
CA GLU A 44 7.72 15.15 1.26
C GLU A 44 7.46 16.10 0.07
N ARG A 45 7.95 15.79 -1.13
CA ARG A 45 7.81 16.64 -2.32
C ARG A 45 6.49 16.39 -3.04
N TRP A 46 5.38 16.67 -2.36
CA TRP A 46 4.02 16.39 -2.84
C TRP A 46 3.71 16.95 -4.22
N SER A 47 4.18 18.15 -4.55
CA SER A 47 3.99 18.76 -5.88
C SER A 47 4.60 17.94 -7.02
N LEU A 48 5.72 17.26 -6.78
CA LEU A 48 6.34 16.38 -7.78
C LEU A 48 5.61 15.04 -7.90
N ILE A 49 5.12 14.51 -6.77
CA ILE A 49 4.38 13.25 -6.72
C ILE A 49 3.02 13.40 -7.42
N ALA A 50 2.25 14.43 -7.05
CA ALA A 50 0.96 14.74 -7.67
C ALA A 50 1.09 15.06 -9.17
N GLY A 51 2.22 15.64 -9.60
CA GLY A 51 2.51 15.83 -11.03
C GLY A 51 2.55 14.53 -11.84
N ARG A 52 2.66 13.36 -11.19
CA ARG A 52 2.60 12.03 -11.83
C ARG A 52 1.22 11.38 -11.76
N ILE A 53 0.31 11.90 -10.93
CA ILE A 53 -1.02 11.34 -10.73
C ILE A 53 -2.06 12.31 -11.29
N PRO A 54 -2.45 12.15 -12.58
CA PRO A 54 -3.39 13.05 -13.19
C PRO A 54 -4.74 12.98 -12.47
N GLY A 55 -5.23 14.13 -11.98
CA GLY A 55 -6.48 14.21 -11.22
C GLY A 55 -6.30 14.19 -9.70
N ARG A 56 -5.06 14.07 -9.20
CA ARG A 56 -4.74 14.29 -7.79
C ARG A 56 -3.91 15.53 -7.60
N THR A 57 -4.18 16.23 -6.52
CA THR A 57 -3.42 17.41 -6.10
C THR A 57 -2.37 17.04 -5.05
N ALA A 58 -1.35 17.88 -4.93
CA ALA A 58 -0.32 17.71 -3.90
C ALA A 58 -0.92 17.65 -2.49
N GLU A 59 -1.95 18.47 -2.25
CA GLU A 59 -2.69 18.54 -0.98
C GLU A 59 -3.41 17.22 -0.66
N GLU A 60 -4.02 16.56 -1.65
CA GLU A 60 -4.65 15.25 -1.46
C GLU A 60 -3.63 14.17 -1.12
N VAL A 61 -2.48 14.15 -1.80
CA VAL A 61 -1.41 13.17 -1.56
C VAL A 61 -0.81 13.35 -0.16
N GLU A 62 -0.53 14.59 0.23
CA GLU A 62 -0.04 14.92 1.58
C GLU A 62 -1.04 14.47 2.66
N LYS A 63 -2.32 14.74 2.44
CA LYS A 63 -3.39 14.37 3.37
C LYS A 63 -3.56 12.86 3.47
N TYR A 64 -3.46 12.13 2.36
CA TYR A 64 -3.48 10.67 2.35
C TYR A 64 -2.29 10.09 3.12
N TRP A 65 -1.07 10.59 2.85
CA TRP A 65 0.12 10.12 3.54
C TRP A 65 0.07 10.41 5.04
N THR A 66 -0.19 11.66 5.43
CA THR A 66 -0.31 12.05 6.84
C THR A 66 -1.43 11.27 7.52
N SER A 67 -2.54 11.00 6.84
CA SER A 67 -3.56 10.10 7.36
C SER A 67 -3.03 8.71 7.63
N ARG A 68 -2.53 8.03 6.58
CA ARG A 68 -2.14 6.63 6.55
C ARG A 68 -1.02 6.34 7.56
N TYR A 69 -0.07 7.26 7.69
CA TYR A 69 1.12 7.09 8.52
C TYR A 69 1.03 7.78 9.89
N SER A 70 0.14 8.77 10.11
CA SER A 70 -0.05 9.36 11.46
C SER A 70 -1.10 8.67 12.32
N THR A 71 -2.01 7.84 11.78
CA THR A 71 -2.99 7.09 12.62
C THR A 71 -2.42 5.83 13.28
N SER A 72 -1.10 5.68 13.36
CA SER A 72 -0.46 4.56 14.05
C SER A 72 0.52 5.07 15.12
N GLU A 73 -0.04 5.62 16.20
CA GLU A 73 0.62 5.76 17.50
C GLU A 73 -0.31 5.24 18.60
#